data_AF-A0A1S9AGN6-F1
#
_entry.id   AF-A0A1S9AGN6-F1
#
_cell.length_a   1.000
_cell.length_b   1.000
_cell.length_c   1.000
_cell.angle_alpha   90.00
_cell.angle_beta   90.00
_cell.angle_gamma   90.00
#
_symmetry.space_group_name_H-M   'P 1'
#
loop_
_entity.id
_entity.type
_entity.pdbx_description
1 polymer ?
#
loop_
_entity_poly.entity_id
_entity_poly.type
_entity_poly.pdbx_seq_one_letter_code
_entity_poly.pdbx_strand_id
1 'polypeptide(L)'
;MRRGFTEKGRRSRVASCAVLGATLALWAGATLADTGRAVPPAPAADHHQHVFSPAAAAWMSAATGSLRAVMADELVADLDAAGIGRAAVLSVAYVYGNPERTIDDEYERVRDENDWAAAQAARYPDRLVALCSFNPLRDYALLELARCASSPGFGRGIKLHFGHSDVQLDDPEHLVRMRQVFRAANARGMAIVVHLRGGGPERRAYAVEQARLLMEQVLPFAPDVPVQVAQVAPSAPRPGSAAPAPTYAAMAVLAEAAARRDPRVRQVWFDLSSVTQAELPPADARRLVRRLREAGLERVLYGSHAAPGDALAPPDGWAAFLRLPLTEAEASRVARNVAPYLR
;
A
#
# COMPACT_ATOMS: atom_id res chain seq x y z
N MET A 1 -74.93 34.33 95.06
CA MET A 1 -74.61 35.76 95.32
C MET A 1 -73.30 36.10 94.62
N ARG A 2 -73.13 37.36 94.12
CA ARG A 2 -71.96 37.89 93.35
C ARG A 2 -71.78 37.16 91.98
N ARG A 3 -71.82 37.75 90.78
CA ARG A 3 -71.53 39.07 90.13
C ARG A 3 -70.04 39.30 89.72
N GLY A 4 -69.85 39.70 88.45
CA GLY A 4 -68.58 39.89 87.69
C GLY A 4 -68.66 39.09 86.37
N PHE A 5 -68.86 39.59 85.14
CA PHE A 5 -68.28 40.73 84.37
C PHE A 5 -66.75 40.61 84.21
N THR A 6 -66.08 40.68 83.04
CA THR A 6 -66.43 40.82 81.59
C THR A 6 -65.12 40.58 80.74
N GLU A 7 -64.99 40.47 79.40
CA GLU A 7 -65.84 40.65 78.18
C GLU A 7 -65.27 39.87 76.94
N LYS A 8 -65.64 40.25 75.69
CA LYS A 8 -65.00 40.16 74.33
C LYS A 8 -63.73 39.28 74.12
N GLY A 9 -63.54 38.56 73.00
CA GLY A 9 -64.42 38.25 71.84
C GLY A 9 -63.73 38.25 70.46
N ARG A 10 -64.27 37.48 69.48
CA ARG A 10 -64.13 37.61 67.99
C ARG A 10 -62.69 37.60 67.40
N ARG A 11 -62.30 36.69 66.50
CA ARG A 11 -62.86 36.43 65.15
C ARG A 11 -62.40 35.09 64.57
N SER A 12 -63.16 34.56 63.61
CA SER A 12 -62.86 33.36 62.82
C SER A 12 -62.19 33.67 61.47
N ARG A 13 -61.58 32.66 60.85
CA ARG A 13 -61.87 32.25 59.46
C ARG A 13 -61.36 30.84 59.14
N VAL A 14 -62.07 30.17 58.23
CA VAL A 14 -61.76 28.85 57.65
C VAL A 14 -61.45 29.06 56.17
N ALA A 15 -60.50 28.28 55.63
CA ALA A 15 -60.35 28.04 54.19
C ALA A 15 -59.71 26.65 54.00
N SER A 16 -60.09 25.94 52.93
CA SER A 16 -59.80 24.52 52.74
C SER A 16 -59.05 24.24 51.43
N CYS A 17 -58.49 23.03 51.34
CA CYS A 17 -58.21 22.28 50.10
C CYS A 17 -57.25 22.86 49.05
N ALA A 18 -56.17 22.11 48.81
CA ALA A 18 -55.92 21.53 47.50
C ALA A 18 -55.08 20.24 47.64
N VAL A 19 -55.44 19.18 46.92
CA VAL A 19 -54.58 18.01 46.70
C VAL A 19 -54.18 18.02 45.23
N LEU A 20 -52.87 17.93 44.95
CA LEU A 20 -52.32 17.85 43.60
C LEU A 20 -51.39 16.64 43.50
N GLY A 21 -51.80 15.64 42.72
CA GLY A 21 -50.96 14.50 42.39
C GLY A 21 -49.97 14.85 41.27
N ALA A 22 -48.70 14.52 41.46
CA ALA A 22 -47.66 14.76 40.47
C ALA A 22 -47.44 13.53 39.58
N THR A 23 -47.83 13.61 38.31
CA THR A 23 -47.50 12.60 37.28
C THR A 23 -46.08 12.84 36.75
N LEU A 24 -45.14 11.97 37.14
CA LEU A 24 -43.78 11.97 36.60
C LEU A 24 -43.77 11.41 35.17
N ALA A 25 -43.76 12.30 34.18
CA ALA A 25 -43.55 11.94 32.79
C ALA A 25 -42.08 11.60 32.54
N LEU A 26 -41.75 10.31 32.39
CA LEU A 26 -40.42 9.90 31.93
C LEU A 26 -40.21 10.34 30.48
N TRP A 27 -39.42 11.37 30.28
CA TRP A 27 -38.82 11.67 28.99
C TRP A 27 -37.76 10.62 28.68
N ALA A 28 -38.19 9.52 28.04
CA ALA A 28 -37.31 8.56 27.40
C ALA A 28 -36.64 9.24 26.20
N GLY A 29 -35.54 9.94 26.48
CA GLY A 29 -34.68 10.54 25.47
C GLY A 29 -34.04 9.45 24.62
N ALA A 30 -34.74 9.04 23.56
CA ALA A 30 -34.21 8.14 22.55
C ALA A 30 -33.07 8.86 21.82
N THR A 31 -31.85 8.68 22.31
CA THR A 31 -30.64 9.00 21.56
C THR A 31 -30.68 8.17 20.29
N LEU A 32 -31.07 8.80 19.18
CA LEU A 32 -30.80 8.27 17.86
C LEU A 32 -29.29 8.04 17.81
N ALA A 33 -28.88 6.78 17.86
CA ALA A 33 -27.49 6.42 17.64
C ALA A 33 -27.17 6.87 16.22
N ASP A 34 -26.35 7.92 16.10
CA ASP A 34 -25.85 8.34 14.81
C ASP A 34 -25.02 7.19 14.23
N THR A 35 -25.63 6.44 13.31
CA THR A 35 -24.92 5.48 12.46
C THR A 35 -24.17 6.25 11.38
N GLY A 36 -23.42 7.27 11.81
CA GLY A 36 -22.51 8.04 10.97
C GLY A 36 -21.56 7.06 10.32
N ARG A 37 -21.42 7.18 9.00
CA ARG A 37 -20.59 6.27 8.21
C ARG A 37 -19.19 6.22 8.81
N ALA A 38 -18.75 5.02 9.17
CA ALA A 38 -17.50 4.85 9.89
C ALA A 38 -16.37 5.00 8.88
N VAL A 39 -15.90 6.24 8.70
CA VAL A 39 -14.80 6.59 7.79
C VAL A 39 -13.63 5.64 8.08
N PRO A 40 -13.20 4.82 7.10
CA PRO A 40 -12.16 3.84 7.36
C PRO A 40 -10.88 4.53 7.85
N PRO A 41 -10.22 3.98 8.89
CA PRO A 41 -9.03 4.61 9.46
C PRO A 41 -7.91 4.71 8.43
N ALA A 42 -7.01 5.66 8.63
CA ALA A 42 -5.80 5.78 7.83
C ALA A 42 -5.02 4.44 7.78
N PRO A 43 -4.31 4.15 6.67
CA PRO A 43 -3.47 2.97 6.56
C PRO A 43 -2.44 2.89 7.69
N ALA A 44 -2.32 1.74 8.34
CA ALA A 44 -1.33 1.50 9.39
C ALA A 44 0.11 1.56 8.83
N ALA A 45 0.28 1.18 7.57
CA ALA A 45 1.52 1.37 6.82
C ALA A 45 1.26 1.54 5.32
N ASP A 46 2.13 2.30 4.65
CA ASP A 46 2.23 2.38 3.20
C ASP A 46 3.30 1.39 2.70
N HIS A 47 2.93 0.47 1.82
CA HIS A 47 3.81 -0.60 1.37
C HIS A 47 4.58 -0.26 0.09
N HIS A 48 4.49 0.98 -0.38
CA HIS A 48 5.02 1.38 -1.68
C HIS A 48 5.42 2.85 -1.75
N GLN A 49 6.47 3.23 -1.03
CA GLN A 49 7.05 4.57 -1.11
C GLN A 49 8.44 4.53 -1.75
N HIS A 50 8.88 5.68 -2.25
CA HIS A 50 10.16 5.85 -2.91
C HIS A 50 10.85 7.10 -2.38
N VAL A 51 12.15 6.98 -2.09
CA VAL A 51 13.07 8.12 -2.00
C VAL A 51 13.92 8.14 -3.26
N PHE A 52 14.36 9.32 -3.67
CA PHE A 52 15.12 9.52 -4.90
C PHE A 52 16.35 10.37 -4.57
N SER A 53 17.56 9.85 -4.77
CA SER A 53 18.74 10.71 -4.64
C SER A 53 18.75 11.78 -5.74
N PRO A 54 19.47 12.90 -5.56
CA PRO A 54 19.69 13.86 -6.64
C PRO A 54 20.26 13.25 -7.92
N ALA A 55 21.08 12.19 -7.79
CA ALA A 55 21.66 11.49 -8.94
C ALA A 55 20.63 10.60 -9.67
N ALA A 56 19.78 9.88 -8.95
CA ALA A 56 18.74 9.05 -9.55
C ALA A 56 17.61 9.90 -10.14
N ALA A 57 17.20 10.97 -9.46
CA ALA A 57 16.26 11.95 -9.98
C ALA A 57 16.77 12.60 -11.27
N ALA A 58 18.03 13.06 -11.32
CA ALA A 58 18.62 13.60 -12.54
C ALA A 58 18.72 12.54 -13.67
N TRP A 59 19.14 11.32 -13.34
CA TRP A 59 19.25 10.21 -14.30
C TRP A 59 17.91 9.86 -14.94
N MET A 60 16.84 9.73 -14.15
CA MET A 60 15.50 9.46 -14.68
C MET A 60 14.89 10.69 -15.38
N SER A 61 15.17 11.91 -14.91
CA SER A 61 14.65 13.14 -15.53
C SER A 61 14.99 13.29 -17.01
N ALA A 62 16.17 12.82 -17.41
CA ALA A 62 16.61 12.79 -18.80
C ALA A 62 15.71 11.93 -19.73
N ALA A 63 14.83 11.09 -19.18
CA ALA A 63 13.87 10.26 -19.91
C ALA A 63 12.40 10.67 -19.71
N THR A 64 12.06 11.36 -18.61
CA THR A 64 10.65 11.63 -18.21
C THR A 64 10.29 13.10 -17.99
N GLY A 65 11.25 14.03 -18.09
CA GLY A 65 11.06 15.41 -17.62
C GLY A 65 11.40 15.57 -16.13
N SER A 66 11.28 16.79 -15.59
CA SER A 66 11.86 17.22 -14.31
C SER A 66 11.36 16.45 -13.07
N LEU A 67 12.02 15.35 -12.72
CA LEU A 67 11.91 14.69 -11.42
C LEU A 67 12.85 15.38 -10.42
N ARG A 68 12.34 15.70 -9.24
CA ARG A 68 13.16 16.15 -8.10
C ARG A 68 13.66 14.97 -7.28
N ALA A 69 14.70 15.20 -6.47
CA ALA A 69 14.98 14.32 -5.34
C ALA A 69 13.76 14.26 -4.40
N VAL A 70 13.63 13.18 -3.64
CA VAL A 70 12.61 13.02 -2.59
C VAL A 70 13.30 12.57 -1.32
N MET A 71 13.27 13.42 -0.30
CA MET A 71 13.97 13.22 0.97
C MET A 71 13.10 12.43 1.95
N ALA A 72 13.72 11.75 2.93
CA ALA A 72 12.96 11.09 4.00
C ALA A 72 12.04 12.07 4.78
N ASP A 73 12.50 13.32 4.95
CA ASP A 73 11.78 14.34 5.70
C ASP A 73 10.48 14.76 5.02
N GLU A 74 10.52 14.88 3.68
CA GLU A 74 9.35 15.16 2.83
C GLU A 74 8.35 13.99 2.92
N LEU A 75 8.86 12.76 2.74
CA LEU A 75 8.05 11.54 2.82
C LEU A 75 7.40 11.36 4.20
N VAL A 76 8.10 11.67 5.29
CA VAL A 76 7.53 11.55 6.65
C VAL A 76 6.48 12.62 6.91
N ALA A 77 6.65 13.85 6.42
CA ALA A 77 5.62 14.89 6.50
C ALA A 77 4.35 14.49 5.71
N ASP A 78 4.52 13.91 4.52
CA ASP A 78 3.44 13.39 3.69
C ASP A 78 2.69 12.20 4.35
N LEU A 79 3.42 11.30 5.03
CA LEU A 79 2.85 10.21 5.81
C LEU A 79 2.13 10.72 7.07
N ASP A 80 2.67 11.72 7.76
CA ASP A 80 2.03 12.35 8.92
C ASP A 80 0.74 13.08 8.53
N ALA A 81 0.73 13.79 7.39
CA ALA A 81 -0.48 14.41 6.82
C ALA A 81 -1.56 13.38 6.44
N ALA A 82 -1.16 12.16 6.05
CA ALA A 82 -2.06 11.05 5.77
C ALA A 82 -2.47 10.25 7.02
N GLY A 83 -1.86 10.49 8.18
CA GLY A 83 -2.04 9.69 9.40
C GLY A 83 -1.42 8.29 9.35
N ILE A 84 -0.43 8.07 8.48
CA ILE A 84 0.17 6.75 8.21
C ILE A 84 1.39 6.49 9.11
N GLY A 85 1.33 5.40 9.87
CA GLY A 85 2.32 5.09 10.91
C GLY A 85 3.69 4.67 10.40
N ARG A 86 3.76 3.92 9.28
CA ARG A 86 5.03 3.38 8.72
C ARG A 86 5.04 3.36 7.20
N ALA A 87 6.22 3.26 6.58
CA ALA A 87 6.34 3.03 5.14
C ALA A 87 7.49 2.09 4.71
N ALA A 88 7.25 1.37 3.61
CA ALA A 88 8.26 0.66 2.86
C ALA A 88 8.93 1.60 1.85
N VAL A 89 10.21 1.92 2.06
CA VAL A 89 11.01 2.76 1.18
C VAL A 89 11.74 1.88 0.17
N LEU A 90 11.19 1.80 -1.04
CA LEU A 90 11.69 0.96 -2.11
C LEU A 90 12.79 1.71 -2.86
N SER A 91 14.03 1.22 -2.82
CA SER A 91 15.13 1.82 -3.56
C SER A 91 14.82 1.84 -5.08
N VAL A 92 15.20 2.94 -5.74
CA VAL A 92 15.08 3.09 -7.19
C VAL A 92 16.31 2.59 -7.95
N ALA A 93 17.32 2.02 -7.27
CA ALA A 93 18.59 1.63 -7.88
C ALA A 93 18.50 0.67 -9.09
N TYR A 94 17.38 -0.03 -9.31
CA TYR A 94 17.10 -0.74 -10.57
C TYR A 94 17.19 0.15 -11.83
N VAL A 95 17.14 1.48 -11.70
CA VAL A 95 17.08 2.43 -12.83
C VAL A 95 18.37 2.55 -13.61
N TYR A 96 19.50 2.24 -13.00
CA TYR A 96 20.81 2.28 -13.66
C TYR A 96 21.01 1.06 -14.55
N GLY A 97 20.60 -0.12 -14.11
CA GLY A 97 20.68 -1.37 -14.88
C GLY A 97 19.64 -1.53 -15.99
N ASN A 98 19.06 -0.47 -16.54
CA ASN A 98 18.10 -0.57 -17.65
C ASN A 98 18.83 -0.97 -18.94
N PRO A 99 18.44 -2.03 -19.67
CA PRO A 99 19.09 -2.41 -20.93
C PRO A 99 18.94 -1.37 -22.06
N GLU A 100 17.96 -0.47 -22.00
CA GLU A 100 17.75 0.61 -22.98
C GLU A 100 18.70 1.82 -22.78
N ARG A 101 19.53 1.82 -21.72
CA ARG A 101 20.40 2.95 -21.35
C ARG A 101 21.77 2.45 -20.87
N THR A 102 22.84 3.16 -21.19
CA THR A 102 24.18 2.90 -20.67
C THR A 102 24.64 4.02 -19.74
N ILE A 103 25.32 3.65 -18.65
CA ILE A 103 25.96 4.57 -17.73
C ILE A 103 27.31 3.99 -17.29
N ASP A 104 28.32 4.83 -17.16
CA ASP A 104 29.62 4.43 -16.63
C ASP A 104 29.50 4.05 -15.14
N ASP A 105 30.26 3.05 -14.74
CA ASP A 105 30.32 2.51 -13.37
C ASP A 105 28.94 2.09 -12.81
N GLU A 106 28.08 1.51 -13.67
CA GLU A 106 26.68 1.12 -13.35
C GLU A 106 26.49 0.46 -11.98
N TYR A 107 27.36 -0.47 -11.60
CA TYR A 107 27.26 -1.14 -10.29
C TYR A 107 27.63 -0.24 -9.10
N GLU A 108 28.54 0.71 -9.27
CA GLU A 108 28.80 1.74 -8.25
C GLU A 108 27.57 2.64 -8.10
N ARG A 109 26.92 3.05 -9.20
CA ARG A 109 25.66 3.82 -9.17
C ARG A 109 24.52 3.07 -8.47
N VAL A 110 24.41 1.76 -8.68
CA VAL A 110 23.44 0.92 -7.94
C VAL A 110 23.74 0.91 -6.44
N ARG A 111 25.01 0.77 -6.05
CA ARG A 111 25.43 0.76 -4.66
C ARG A 111 25.19 2.12 -3.99
N ASP A 112 25.55 3.22 -4.65
CA ASP A 112 25.36 4.60 -4.18
C ASP A 112 23.88 4.88 -3.90
N GLU A 113 22.98 4.55 -4.83
CA GLU A 113 21.53 4.80 -4.67
C GLU A 113 20.93 3.93 -3.57
N ASN A 114 21.35 2.67 -3.46
CA ASN A 114 20.97 1.82 -2.34
C ASN A 114 21.47 2.42 -1.01
N ASP A 115 22.76 2.71 -0.89
CA ASP A 115 23.33 3.17 0.38
C ASP A 115 22.78 4.55 0.79
N TRP A 116 22.45 5.40 -0.19
CA TRP A 116 21.70 6.64 0.04
C TRP A 116 20.25 6.40 0.50
N ALA A 117 19.51 5.47 -0.13
CA ALA A 117 18.14 5.15 0.27
C ALA A 117 18.05 4.51 1.66
N ALA A 118 19.01 3.65 2.03
CA ALA A 118 19.16 3.15 3.39
C ALA A 118 19.51 4.27 4.38
N ALA A 119 20.43 5.17 4.02
CA ALA A 119 20.77 6.33 4.85
C ALA A 119 19.57 7.26 5.06
N GLN A 120 18.69 7.45 4.07
CA GLN A 120 17.43 8.19 4.23
C GLN A 120 16.48 7.49 5.21
N ALA A 121 16.21 6.20 5.05
CA ALA A 121 15.31 5.47 5.96
C ALA A 121 15.84 5.40 7.39
N ALA A 122 17.16 5.27 7.57
CA ALA A 122 17.82 5.22 8.88
C ALA A 122 17.69 6.51 9.71
N ARG A 123 17.23 7.62 9.11
CA ARG A 123 16.87 8.87 9.83
C ARG A 123 15.58 8.73 10.65
N TYR A 124 14.72 7.76 10.29
CA TYR A 124 13.42 7.52 10.91
C TYR A 124 13.17 6.01 11.12
N PRO A 125 13.99 5.30 11.91
CA PRO A 125 14.02 3.83 11.96
C PRO A 125 12.71 3.18 12.46
N ASP A 126 11.92 3.89 13.26
CA ASP A 126 10.60 3.41 13.73
C ASP A 126 9.47 3.59 12.70
N ARG A 127 9.70 4.43 11.67
CA ARG A 127 8.75 4.79 10.61
C ARG A 127 9.07 4.12 9.28
N LEU A 128 10.34 4.11 8.85
CA LEU A 128 10.76 3.77 7.50
C LEU A 128 11.61 2.49 7.47
N VAL A 129 11.28 1.57 6.56
CA VAL A 129 12.09 0.38 6.26
C VAL A 129 12.54 0.44 4.81
N ALA A 130 13.85 0.47 4.55
CA ALA A 130 14.37 0.44 3.20
C ALA A 130 14.41 -0.99 2.61
N LEU A 131 14.14 -1.11 1.30
CA LEU A 131 14.29 -2.35 0.53
C LEU A 131 15.23 -2.09 -0.65
N CYS A 132 16.28 -2.90 -0.74
CA CYS A 132 17.39 -2.74 -1.70
C CYS A 132 16.98 -3.10 -3.13
N SER A 133 17.57 -2.48 -4.15
CA SER A 133 17.17 -2.69 -5.53
C SER A 133 18.32 -2.81 -6.51
N PHE A 134 18.08 -3.51 -7.62
CA PHE A 134 19.01 -3.78 -8.72
C PHE A 134 18.23 -4.35 -9.91
N ASN A 135 18.81 -4.37 -11.11
CA ASN A 135 18.29 -5.22 -12.19
C ASN A 135 18.72 -6.69 -11.91
N PRO A 136 17.79 -7.64 -11.72
CA PRO A 136 18.10 -9.04 -11.41
C PRO A 136 18.72 -9.85 -12.56
N LEU A 137 18.92 -9.26 -13.76
CA LEU A 137 19.58 -9.87 -14.91
C LEU A 137 21.08 -9.54 -15.01
N ARG A 138 21.55 -8.46 -14.35
CA ARG A 138 22.97 -8.07 -14.37
C ARG A 138 23.80 -9.01 -13.50
N ASP A 139 25.05 -9.28 -13.87
CA ASP A 139 25.88 -10.27 -13.16
C ASP A 139 26.19 -9.92 -11.70
N TYR A 140 26.18 -8.63 -11.35
CA TYR A 140 26.32 -8.17 -9.96
C TYR A 140 25.06 -8.39 -9.11
N ALA A 141 23.91 -8.81 -9.66
CA ALA A 141 22.64 -8.89 -8.93
C ALA A 141 22.70 -9.76 -7.65
N LEU A 142 23.37 -10.92 -7.72
CA LEU A 142 23.53 -11.80 -6.56
C LEU A 142 24.58 -11.27 -5.55
N LEU A 143 25.53 -10.47 -6.02
CA LEU A 143 26.51 -9.78 -5.17
C LEU A 143 25.84 -8.65 -4.38
N GLU A 144 25.02 -7.83 -5.05
CA GLU A 144 24.29 -6.73 -4.41
C GLU A 144 23.23 -7.24 -3.42
N LEU A 145 22.50 -8.31 -3.78
CA LEU A 145 21.60 -9.00 -2.86
C LEU A 145 22.35 -9.46 -1.59
N ALA A 146 23.53 -10.07 -1.74
CA ALA A 146 24.35 -10.50 -0.60
C ALA A 146 24.89 -9.33 0.24
N ARG A 147 25.24 -8.20 -0.40
CA ARG A 147 25.67 -6.96 0.26
C ARG A 147 24.52 -6.34 1.07
N CYS A 148 23.37 -6.15 0.45
CA CYS A 148 22.18 -5.59 1.06
C CYS A 148 21.62 -6.45 2.21
N ALA A 149 21.64 -7.78 2.08
CA ALA A 149 21.26 -8.69 3.16
C ALA A 149 22.17 -8.57 4.40
N SER A 150 23.44 -8.26 4.17
CA SER A 150 24.45 -8.05 5.22
C SER A 150 24.42 -6.62 5.79
N SER A 151 23.63 -5.71 5.21
CA SER A 151 23.55 -4.32 5.62
C SER A 151 22.46 -4.12 6.68
N PRO A 152 22.76 -3.44 7.82
CA PRO A 152 21.77 -3.16 8.85
C PRO A 152 20.62 -2.27 8.36
N GLY A 153 20.81 -1.53 7.25
CA GLY A 153 19.77 -0.71 6.64
C GLY A 153 18.83 -1.46 5.67
N PHE A 154 19.16 -2.69 5.26
CA PHE A 154 18.47 -3.38 4.15
C PHE A 154 18.09 -4.85 4.37
N GLY A 155 18.54 -5.50 5.44
CA GLY A 155 18.34 -6.94 5.67
C GLY A 155 16.89 -7.46 5.72
N ARG A 156 15.88 -6.60 5.55
CA ARG A 156 14.45 -6.95 5.54
C ARG A 156 13.88 -7.28 4.15
N GLY A 157 14.44 -6.79 3.04
CA GLY A 157 13.87 -7.07 1.71
C GLY A 157 14.52 -6.42 0.48
N ILE A 158 14.09 -6.85 -0.70
CA ILE A 158 14.50 -6.34 -2.02
C ILE A 158 13.31 -5.88 -2.87
N LYS A 159 13.55 -4.89 -3.75
CA LYS A 159 12.63 -4.41 -4.80
C LYS A 159 13.18 -4.79 -6.17
N LEU A 160 12.40 -5.52 -6.97
CA LEU A 160 12.70 -5.89 -8.36
C LEU A 160 11.68 -5.25 -9.31
N HIS A 161 12.11 -4.75 -10.46
CA HIS A 161 11.24 -4.08 -11.42
C HIS A 161 11.28 -4.71 -12.81
N PHE A 162 10.51 -5.79 -13.02
CA PHE A 162 10.56 -6.59 -14.25
C PHE A 162 10.27 -5.78 -15.52
N GLY A 163 9.40 -4.76 -15.44
CA GLY A 163 9.22 -3.77 -16.51
C GLY A 163 10.52 -3.07 -16.93
N HIS A 164 11.13 -2.30 -16.02
CA HIS A 164 12.31 -1.45 -16.24
C HIS A 164 13.64 -2.23 -16.32
N SER A 165 13.67 -3.47 -15.83
CA SER A 165 14.79 -4.41 -15.95
C SER A 165 14.73 -5.27 -17.23
N ASP A 166 13.65 -5.16 -18.01
CA ASP A 166 13.27 -6.01 -19.14
C ASP A 166 13.33 -7.53 -18.85
N VAL A 167 12.87 -7.94 -17.66
CA VAL A 167 12.68 -9.36 -17.33
C VAL A 167 11.46 -9.90 -18.08
N GLN A 168 11.70 -10.87 -18.97
CA GLN A 168 10.67 -11.71 -19.58
C GLN A 168 10.72 -13.10 -18.93
N LEU A 169 9.63 -13.58 -18.33
CA LEU A 169 9.57 -14.88 -17.64
C LEU A 169 9.29 -16.06 -18.57
N ASP A 170 9.07 -15.79 -19.84
CA ASP A 170 8.98 -16.72 -20.97
C ASP A 170 10.35 -17.01 -21.61
N ASP A 171 11.37 -16.23 -21.25
CA ASP A 171 12.76 -16.49 -21.59
C ASP A 171 13.40 -17.50 -20.61
N PRO A 172 14.03 -18.61 -21.08
CA PRO A 172 14.62 -19.63 -20.22
C PRO A 172 15.79 -19.14 -19.35
N GLU A 173 16.62 -18.22 -19.85
CA GLU A 173 17.79 -17.70 -19.13
C GLU A 173 17.35 -16.72 -18.04
N HIS A 174 16.42 -15.82 -18.36
CA HIS A 174 15.77 -14.96 -17.38
C HIS A 174 15.07 -15.76 -16.29
N LEU A 175 14.39 -16.88 -16.61
CA LEU A 175 13.85 -17.79 -15.60
C LEU A 175 14.96 -18.41 -14.73
N VAL A 176 16.12 -18.79 -15.28
CA VAL A 176 17.25 -19.24 -14.45
C VAL A 176 17.71 -18.14 -13.50
N ARG A 177 17.89 -16.90 -13.98
CA ARG A 177 18.28 -15.76 -13.13
C ARG A 177 17.24 -15.46 -12.04
N MET A 178 15.94 -15.44 -12.37
CA MET A 178 14.89 -15.18 -11.36
C MET A 178 14.85 -16.27 -10.29
N ARG A 179 14.99 -17.55 -10.67
CA ARG A 179 15.08 -18.68 -9.72
C ARG A 179 16.31 -18.60 -8.82
N GLN A 180 17.44 -18.06 -9.31
CA GLN A 180 18.62 -17.80 -8.48
C GLN A 180 18.37 -16.67 -7.49
N VAL A 181 17.83 -15.53 -7.94
CA VAL A 181 17.55 -14.35 -7.11
C VAL A 181 16.52 -14.64 -6.02
N PHE A 182 15.40 -15.28 -6.35
CA PHE A 182 14.36 -15.63 -5.38
C PHE A 182 14.87 -16.61 -4.30
N ARG A 183 15.64 -17.63 -4.71
CA ARG A 183 16.28 -18.57 -3.78
C ARG A 183 17.29 -17.87 -2.87
N ALA A 184 18.08 -16.95 -3.42
CA ALA A 184 19.10 -16.21 -2.67
C ALA A 184 18.48 -15.24 -1.64
N ALA A 185 17.32 -14.66 -1.93
CA ALA A 185 16.53 -13.83 -1.01
C ALA A 185 15.86 -14.69 0.10
N ASN A 186 15.21 -15.81 -0.28
CA ASN A 186 14.56 -16.72 0.67
C ASN A 186 15.56 -17.30 1.68
N ALA A 187 16.74 -17.73 1.21
CA ALA A 187 17.83 -18.22 2.05
C ALA A 187 18.43 -17.16 3.01
N ARG A 188 18.01 -15.90 2.89
CA ARG A 188 18.43 -14.76 3.72
C ARG A 188 17.26 -14.11 4.47
N GLY A 189 16.05 -14.67 4.40
CA GLY A 189 14.86 -14.11 5.05
C GLY A 189 14.32 -12.81 4.42
N MET A 190 14.87 -12.37 3.27
CA MET A 190 14.51 -11.11 2.64
C MET A 190 13.16 -11.21 1.91
N ALA A 191 12.22 -10.33 2.23
CA ALA A 191 11.00 -10.16 1.44
C ALA A 191 11.29 -9.67 0.02
N ILE A 192 10.42 -9.96 -0.94
CA ILE A 192 10.59 -9.62 -2.36
C ILE A 192 9.40 -8.78 -2.82
N VAL A 193 9.62 -7.49 -3.11
CA VAL A 193 8.63 -6.62 -3.77
C VAL A 193 8.88 -6.64 -5.27
N VAL A 194 7.92 -7.12 -6.05
CA VAL A 194 8.02 -7.27 -7.51
C VAL A 194 7.08 -6.28 -8.19
N HIS A 195 7.62 -5.34 -8.96
CA HIS A 195 6.85 -4.70 -10.03
C HIS A 195 6.75 -5.66 -11.21
N LEU A 196 5.66 -6.43 -11.26
CA LEU A 196 5.39 -7.36 -12.35
C LEU A 196 5.04 -6.57 -13.62
N ARG A 197 5.50 -7.06 -14.78
CA ARG A 197 5.44 -6.37 -16.07
C ARG A 197 3.99 -6.21 -16.54
N GLY A 198 3.45 -5.00 -16.37
CA GLY A 198 2.10 -4.63 -16.81
C GLY A 198 1.97 -4.66 -18.33
N GLY A 199 0.98 -5.41 -18.84
CA GLY A 199 0.65 -5.43 -20.26
C GLY A 199 -0.26 -4.26 -20.66
N GLY A 200 0.03 -3.63 -21.79
CA GLY A 200 -0.95 -2.82 -22.52
C GLY A 200 -2.13 -3.65 -23.04
N PRO A 201 -3.12 -3.06 -23.74
CA PRO A 201 -4.34 -3.76 -24.17
C PRO A 201 -4.05 -5.03 -24.98
N GLU A 202 -3.16 -4.91 -25.96
CA GLU A 202 -2.69 -5.99 -26.84
C GLU A 202 -1.84 -7.04 -26.10
N ARG A 203 -1.26 -6.69 -24.95
CA ARG A 203 -0.38 -7.55 -24.13
C ARG A 203 -1.10 -8.17 -22.93
N ARG A 204 -2.44 -8.28 -22.96
CA ARG A 204 -3.23 -8.99 -21.93
C ARG A 204 -2.80 -10.44 -21.77
N ALA A 205 -2.68 -11.18 -22.87
CA ALA A 205 -2.32 -12.61 -22.84
C ALA A 205 -0.91 -12.80 -22.25
N TYR A 206 0.04 -11.97 -22.69
CA TYR A 206 1.38 -11.90 -22.12
C TYR A 206 1.36 -11.62 -20.61
N ALA A 207 0.60 -10.62 -20.12
CA ALA A 207 0.52 -10.33 -18.68
C ALA A 207 -0.10 -11.47 -17.84
N VAL A 208 -1.03 -12.25 -18.41
CA VAL A 208 -1.53 -13.49 -17.80
C VAL A 208 -0.43 -14.55 -17.75
N GLU A 209 0.34 -14.71 -18.82
CA GLU A 209 1.38 -15.73 -18.91
C GLU A 209 2.58 -15.42 -18.00
N GLN A 210 3.04 -14.17 -17.94
CA GLN A 210 4.04 -13.73 -16.95
C GLN A 210 3.59 -14.02 -15.52
N ALA A 211 2.30 -13.86 -15.20
CA ALA A 211 1.77 -14.17 -13.86
C ALA A 211 1.72 -15.68 -13.56
N ARG A 212 1.45 -16.52 -14.58
CA ARG A 212 1.59 -17.98 -14.47
C ARG A 212 3.05 -18.37 -14.26
N LEU A 213 3.95 -17.91 -15.12
CA LEU A 213 5.37 -18.24 -15.06
C LEU A 213 6.01 -17.78 -13.74
N LEU A 214 5.61 -16.61 -13.21
CA LEU A 214 5.93 -16.20 -11.84
C LEU A 214 5.45 -17.25 -10.82
N MET A 215 4.17 -17.58 -10.82
CA MET A 215 3.53 -18.52 -9.88
C MET A 215 4.12 -19.93 -9.93
N GLU A 216 4.42 -20.43 -11.12
CA GLU A 216 4.74 -21.84 -11.36
C GLU A 216 6.23 -22.12 -11.44
N GLN A 217 7.03 -21.17 -11.95
CA GLN A 217 8.47 -21.35 -12.18
C GLN A 217 9.36 -20.54 -11.22
N VAL A 218 8.84 -19.52 -10.52
CA VAL A 218 9.66 -18.60 -9.71
C VAL A 218 9.26 -18.57 -8.23
N LEU A 219 7.98 -18.42 -7.88
CA LEU A 219 7.50 -18.44 -6.49
C LEU A 219 7.90 -19.69 -5.68
N PRO A 220 7.98 -20.92 -6.25
CA PRO A 220 8.46 -22.10 -5.51
C PRO A 220 9.88 -21.99 -4.96
N PHE A 221 10.67 -20.99 -5.39
CA PHE A 221 12.02 -20.71 -4.88
C PHE A 221 12.05 -19.63 -3.79
N ALA A 222 10.90 -19.01 -3.46
CA ALA A 222 10.73 -18.15 -2.29
C ALA A 222 9.50 -18.56 -1.44
N PRO A 223 9.43 -19.81 -0.93
CA PRO A 223 8.24 -20.30 -0.23
C PRO A 223 8.08 -19.76 1.20
N ASP A 224 9.11 -19.16 1.79
CA ASP A 224 9.17 -18.85 3.23
C ASP A 224 9.19 -17.34 3.54
N VAL A 225 9.53 -16.50 2.55
CA VAL A 225 9.55 -15.04 2.65
C VAL A 225 8.33 -14.40 1.97
N PRO A 226 7.85 -13.22 2.41
CA PRO A 226 6.76 -12.51 1.73
C PRO A 226 7.14 -12.11 0.30
N VAL A 227 6.26 -12.36 -0.66
CA VAL A 227 6.39 -11.86 -2.04
C VAL A 227 5.25 -10.88 -2.33
N GLN A 228 5.55 -9.58 -2.31
CA GLN A 228 4.59 -8.52 -2.60
C GLN A 228 4.57 -8.28 -4.11
N VAL A 229 3.48 -8.66 -4.77
CA VAL A 229 3.29 -8.40 -6.20
C VAL A 229 2.58 -7.08 -6.37
N ALA A 230 3.39 -6.06 -6.67
CA ALA A 230 2.93 -4.75 -7.10
C ALA A 230 2.63 -4.79 -8.60
N GLN A 231 1.45 -4.32 -8.98
CA GLN A 231 1.14 -4.11 -10.38
C GLN A 231 1.42 -2.67 -10.74
N VAL A 232 2.16 -2.45 -11.83
CA VAL A 232 2.30 -1.11 -12.41
C VAL A 232 1.01 -0.78 -13.16
N ALA A 233 0.57 0.49 -13.08
CA ALA A 233 -0.41 1.03 -14.01
C ALA A 233 0.04 0.80 -15.47
N PRO A 234 -0.86 0.80 -16.47
CA PRO A 234 -0.41 0.70 -17.85
C PRO A 234 0.54 1.87 -18.16
N SER A 235 1.72 1.57 -18.71
CA SER A 235 2.60 2.59 -19.28
C SER A 235 1.76 3.50 -20.18
N ALA A 236 1.92 4.82 -20.03
CA ALA A 236 1.08 5.80 -20.71
C ALA A 236 0.91 5.45 -22.20
N PRO A 237 -0.32 5.44 -22.73
CA PRO A 237 -0.58 5.00 -24.10
C PRO A 237 0.27 5.83 -25.06
N ARG A 238 0.92 5.17 -26.03
CA ARG A 238 1.64 5.90 -27.09
C ARG A 238 0.64 6.82 -27.79
N PRO A 239 1.02 8.07 -28.13
CA PRO A 239 0.14 8.98 -28.85
C PRO A 239 -0.47 8.30 -30.08
N GLY A 240 -1.80 8.14 -30.09
CA GLY A 240 -2.54 7.45 -31.15
C GLY A 240 -3.05 6.03 -30.83
N SER A 241 -2.64 5.37 -29.74
CA SER A 241 -3.15 4.02 -29.40
C SER A 241 -4.48 4.06 -28.62
N ALA A 242 -5.54 3.46 -29.17
CA ALA A 242 -6.90 3.55 -28.63
C ALA A 242 -7.42 2.24 -27.98
N ALA A 243 -7.06 1.99 -26.72
CA ALA A 243 -7.83 1.13 -25.80
C ALA A 243 -7.34 1.28 -24.34
N PRO A 244 -8.22 1.20 -23.32
CA PRO A 244 -7.80 1.04 -21.93
C PRO A 244 -7.26 -0.39 -21.70
N ALA A 245 -6.14 -0.50 -20.99
CA ALA A 245 -5.51 -1.78 -20.71
C ALA A 245 -6.20 -2.56 -19.57
N PRO A 246 -6.23 -3.90 -19.61
CA PRO A 246 -6.74 -4.72 -18.51
C PRO A 246 -5.67 -4.90 -17.41
N THR A 247 -5.36 -3.80 -16.70
CA THR A 247 -4.26 -3.68 -15.71
C THR A 247 -4.20 -4.84 -14.71
N TYR A 248 -5.35 -5.38 -14.31
CA TYR A 248 -5.49 -6.43 -13.28
C TYR A 248 -5.50 -7.88 -13.83
N ALA A 249 -5.11 -8.09 -15.09
CA ALA A 249 -5.06 -9.43 -15.71
C ALA A 249 -4.04 -10.36 -15.03
N ALA A 250 -2.87 -9.85 -14.65
CA ALA A 250 -1.89 -10.61 -13.87
C ALA A 250 -2.38 -10.89 -12.43
N MET A 251 -3.00 -9.89 -11.77
CA MET A 251 -3.66 -10.08 -10.48
C MET A 251 -4.63 -11.25 -10.50
N ALA A 252 -5.45 -11.35 -11.55
CA ALA A 252 -6.51 -12.35 -11.63
C ALA A 252 -5.97 -13.78 -11.55
N VAL A 253 -4.79 -14.07 -12.12
CA VAL A 253 -4.15 -15.39 -12.03
C VAL A 253 -3.78 -15.72 -10.59
N LEU A 254 -3.09 -14.79 -9.91
CA LEU A 254 -2.61 -14.97 -8.54
C LEU A 254 -3.78 -14.97 -7.54
N ALA A 255 -4.80 -14.14 -7.75
CA ALA A 255 -6.01 -14.06 -6.93
C ALA A 255 -6.86 -15.33 -7.05
N GLU A 256 -6.95 -15.93 -8.23
CA GLU A 256 -7.70 -17.16 -8.45
C GLU A 256 -6.97 -18.40 -7.89
N ALA A 257 -5.63 -18.41 -7.96
CA ALA A 257 -4.80 -19.37 -7.23
C ALA A 257 -4.94 -19.20 -5.70
N ALA A 258 -4.99 -17.96 -5.22
CA ALA A 258 -5.19 -17.62 -3.82
C ALA A 258 -6.56 -18.05 -3.30
N ALA A 259 -7.62 -17.90 -4.10
CA ALA A 259 -8.97 -18.41 -3.83
C ALA A 259 -8.99 -19.95 -3.73
N ARG A 260 -8.24 -20.64 -4.60
CA ARG A 260 -8.03 -22.10 -4.55
C ARG A 260 -7.14 -22.57 -3.38
N ARG A 261 -6.56 -21.65 -2.60
CA ARG A 261 -5.55 -21.93 -1.55
C ARG A 261 -4.30 -22.65 -2.09
N ASP A 262 -3.89 -22.33 -3.32
CA ASP A 262 -2.69 -22.89 -3.94
C ASP A 262 -1.45 -22.57 -3.07
N PRO A 263 -0.66 -23.58 -2.65
CA PRO A 263 0.46 -23.37 -1.74
C PRO A 263 1.56 -22.47 -2.32
N ARG A 264 1.65 -22.34 -3.65
CA ARG A 264 2.65 -21.50 -4.33
C ARG A 264 2.40 -20.00 -4.11
N VAL A 265 1.16 -19.61 -3.79
CA VAL A 265 0.79 -18.21 -3.50
C VAL A 265 0.52 -17.95 -2.01
N ARG A 266 0.96 -18.85 -1.11
CA ARG A 266 0.76 -18.71 0.34
C ARG A 266 1.40 -17.44 0.92
N GLN A 267 2.56 -17.03 0.38
CA GLN A 267 3.31 -15.83 0.76
C GLN A 267 3.02 -14.62 -0.15
N VAL A 268 2.08 -14.71 -1.09
CA VAL A 268 1.80 -13.61 -2.03
C VAL A 268 0.93 -12.54 -1.38
N TRP A 269 1.42 -11.31 -1.41
CA TRP A 269 0.68 -10.11 -1.02
C TRP A 269 0.37 -9.26 -2.26
N PHE A 270 -0.81 -8.64 -2.27
CA PHE A 270 -1.35 -7.90 -3.41
C PHE A 270 -1.26 -6.41 -3.14
N ASP A 271 -0.36 -5.72 -3.82
CA ASP A 271 -0.08 -4.30 -3.63
C ASP A 271 -0.83 -3.44 -4.67
N LEU A 272 -1.54 -2.43 -4.17
CA LEU A 272 -2.49 -1.61 -4.91
C LEU A 272 -1.95 -0.25 -5.35
N SER A 273 -0.64 -0.07 -5.39
CA SER A 273 0.03 1.15 -5.87
C SER A 273 -0.41 1.67 -7.26
N SER A 274 -0.99 0.85 -8.13
CA SER A 274 -1.56 1.32 -9.41
C SER A 274 -2.98 1.90 -9.29
N VAL A 275 -3.68 1.68 -8.17
CA VAL A 275 -5.03 2.21 -7.90
C VAL A 275 -4.96 3.68 -7.49
N THR A 276 -3.89 4.05 -6.78
CA THR A 276 -3.61 5.42 -6.32
C THR A 276 -3.03 6.31 -7.43
N GLN A 277 -2.64 5.74 -8.57
CA GLN A 277 -2.01 6.46 -9.69
C GLN A 277 -2.97 6.94 -10.78
N ALA A 278 -4.17 6.37 -10.91
CA ALA A 278 -5.06 6.66 -12.02
C ALA A 278 -6.54 6.45 -11.67
N GLU A 279 -7.43 7.22 -12.30
CA GLU A 279 -8.87 7.01 -12.16
C GLU A 279 -9.30 5.69 -12.82
N LEU A 280 -9.70 4.72 -12.01
CA LEU A 280 -10.22 3.44 -12.50
C LEU A 280 -11.67 3.59 -12.98
N PRO A 281 -11.99 3.22 -14.23
CA PRO A 281 -13.39 3.15 -14.68
C PRO A 281 -14.23 2.28 -13.72
N PRO A 282 -15.49 2.66 -13.39
CA PRO A 282 -16.27 1.94 -12.38
C PRO A 282 -16.48 0.44 -12.66
N ALA A 283 -16.42 0.01 -13.93
CA ALA A 283 -16.43 -1.39 -14.31
C ALA A 283 -15.14 -2.14 -13.90
N ASP A 284 -13.98 -1.49 -14.02
CA ASP A 284 -12.69 -2.05 -13.63
C ASP A 284 -12.46 -1.99 -12.12
N ALA A 285 -12.90 -0.92 -11.45
CA ALA A 285 -12.92 -0.88 -9.99
C ALA A 285 -13.76 -2.03 -9.40
N ARG A 286 -14.92 -2.35 -9.99
CA ARG A 286 -15.73 -3.54 -9.61
C ARG A 286 -15.02 -4.86 -9.92
N ARG A 287 -14.35 -4.99 -11.07
CA ARG A 287 -13.55 -6.18 -11.42
C ARG A 287 -12.39 -6.41 -10.44
N LEU A 288 -11.65 -5.35 -10.11
CA LEU A 288 -10.56 -5.35 -9.15
C LEU A 288 -11.05 -5.79 -7.77
N VAL A 289 -12.04 -5.10 -7.19
CA VAL A 289 -12.55 -5.44 -5.85
C VAL A 289 -13.09 -6.87 -5.78
N ARG A 290 -13.71 -7.40 -6.85
CA ARG A 290 -14.05 -8.82 -6.91
C ARG A 290 -12.81 -9.71 -6.79
N ARG A 291 -11.74 -9.44 -7.54
CA ARG A 291 -10.49 -10.22 -7.45
C ARG A 291 -9.78 -10.06 -6.09
N LEU A 292 -9.89 -8.90 -5.43
CA LEU A 292 -9.37 -8.69 -4.06
C LEU A 292 -10.15 -9.52 -3.02
N ARG A 293 -11.48 -9.63 -3.17
CA ARG A 293 -12.32 -10.53 -2.35
C ARG A 293 -11.98 -12.00 -2.57
N GLU A 294 -11.72 -12.41 -3.81
CA GLU A 294 -11.28 -13.77 -4.16
C GLU A 294 -9.87 -14.09 -3.63
N ALA A 295 -8.94 -13.13 -3.69
CA ALA A 295 -7.58 -13.28 -3.16
C ALA A 295 -7.53 -13.40 -1.62
N GLY A 296 -8.50 -12.79 -0.93
CA GLY A 296 -8.49 -12.62 0.52
C GLY A 296 -7.97 -11.23 0.90
N LEU A 297 -8.85 -10.42 1.48
CA LEU A 297 -8.57 -9.01 1.79
C LEU A 297 -7.53 -8.82 2.91
N GLU A 298 -7.17 -9.87 3.64
CA GLU A 298 -6.07 -9.90 4.61
C GLU A 298 -4.66 -9.95 3.98
N ARG A 299 -4.56 -10.22 2.67
CA ARG A 299 -3.30 -10.20 1.90
C ARG A 299 -3.17 -9.00 0.97
N VAL A 300 -4.08 -8.05 1.07
CA VAL A 300 -4.11 -6.83 0.24
C VAL A 300 -3.41 -5.70 0.97
N LEU A 301 -2.48 -5.02 0.32
CA LEU A 301 -1.66 -3.96 0.89
C LEU A 301 -2.02 -2.61 0.26
N TYR A 302 -2.16 -1.59 1.10
CA TYR A 302 -2.17 -0.20 0.66
C TYR A 302 -0.73 0.27 0.42
N GLY A 303 -0.52 0.99 -0.68
CA GLY A 303 0.61 1.90 -0.85
C GLY A 303 0.29 2.94 -1.92
N SER A 304 0.81 4.17 -1.80
CA SER A 304 0.44 5.27 -2.71
C SER A 304 1.32 5.36 -3.96
N HIS A 305 2.58 4.92 -3.89
CA HIS A 305 3.63 5.22 -4.87
C HIS A 305 3.71 6.73 -5.14
N ALA A 306 3.96 7.52 -4.09
CA ALA A 306 4.28 8.94 -4.24
C ALA A 306 5.69 9.07 -4.83
N ALA A 307 5.76 9.06 -6.16
CA ALA A 307 6.92 9.47 -6.93
C ALA A 307 6.85 10.98 -7.26
N PRO A 308 7.97 11.67 -7.50
CA PRO A 308 7.95 13.07 -7.92
C PRO A 308 7.36 13.16 -9.34
N GLY A 309 6.30 13.95 -9.52
CA GLY A 309 5.62 14.14 -10.81
C GLY A 309 4.39 13.24 -10.96
N ASP A 310 3.22 13.88 -11.10
CA ASP A 310 1.86 13.36 -11.35
C ASP A 310 1.31 12.23 -10.45
N ALA A 311 2.13 11.56 -9.65
CA ALA A 311 1.67 10.57 -8.67
C ALA A 311 1.07 11.24 -7.42
N LEU A 312 0.03 10.62 -6.86
CA LEU A 312 -0.69 11.15 -5.71
C LEU A 312 0.14 11.01 -4.42
N ALA A 313 0.21 12.12 -3.67
CA ALA A 313 0.72 12.13 -2.30
C ALA A 313 -0.10 11.14 -1.42
N PRO A 314 0.45 10.61 -0.32
CA PRO A 314 -0.22 9.62 0.51
C PRO A 314 -1.66 9.97 0.97
N PRO A 315 -2.02 11.23 1.28
CA PRO A 315 -3.40 11.60 1.59
C PRO A 315 -4.36 11.40 0.40
N ASP A 316 -3.95 11.88 -0.78
CA ASP A 316 -4.72 11.77 -2.02
C ASP A 316 -4.79 10.31 -2.52
N GLY A 317 -3.72 9.54 -2.30
CA GLY A 317 -3.69 8.10 -2.53
C GLY A 317 -4.72 7.34 -1.68
N TRP A 318 -4.87 7.71 -0.40
CA TRP A 318 -5.89 7.09 0.47
C TRP A 318 -7.31 7.50 0.04
N ALA A 319 -7.52 8.78 -0.28
CA ALA A 319 -8.78 9.24 -0.87
C ALA A 319 -9.10 8.51 -2.19
N ALA A 320 -8.11 8.26 -3.05
CA ALA A 320 -8.26 7.51 -4.28
C ALA A 320 -8.62 6.03 -4.03
N PHE A 321 -7.97 5.36 -3.08
CA PHE A 321 -8.31 4.00 -2.67
C PHE A 321 -9.76 3.91 -2.16
N LEU A 322 -10.24 4.89 -1.38
CA LEU A 322 -11.61 4.92 -0.87
C LEU A 322 -12.69 5.11 -1.95
N ARG A 323 -12.31 5.39 -3.21
CA ARG A 323 -13.22 5.36 -4.38
C ARG A 323 -13.48 3.95 -4.91
N LEU A 324 -12.77 2.92 -4.44
CA LEU A 324 -13.07 1.52 -4.76
C LEU A 324 -14.44 1.10 -4.19
N PRO A 325 -15.19 0.20 -4.86
CA PRO A 325 -16.47 -0.36 -4.37
C PRO A 325 -16.31 -1.41 -3.25
N LEU A 326 -15.48 -1.09 -2.27
CA LEU A 326 -15.34 -1.76 -0.98
C LEU A 326 -16.41 -1.24 0.00
N THR A 327 -16.81 -2.06 0.96
CA THR A 327 -17.52 -1.59 2.15
C THR A 327 -16.55 -0.97 3.16
N GLU A 328 -17.05 -0.15 4.09
CA GLU A 328 -16.23 0.46 5.15
C GLU A 328 -15.47 -0.58 5.99
N ALA A 329 -16.08 -1.74 6.27
CA ALA A 329 -15.45 -2.85 6.98
C ALA A 329 -14.32 -3.54 6.18
N GLU A 330 -14.41 -3.56 4.85
CA GLU A 330 -13.38 -4.10 3.96
C GLU A 330 -12.24 -3.11 3.76
N ALA A 331 -12.53 -1.84 3.50
CA ALA A 331 -11.52 -0.78 3.46
C ALA A 331 -10.75 -0.68 4.78
N SER A 332 -11.47 -0.74 5.92
CA SER A 332 -10.85 -0.77 7.26
C SER A 332 -10.04 -2.04 7.53
N ARG A 333 -10.33 -3.16 6.83
CA ARG A 333 -9.50 -4.38 6.90
C ARG A 333 -8.18 -4.15 6.16
N VAL A 334 -8.24 -3.66 4.92
CA VAL A 334 -7.04 -3.36 4.11
C VAL A 334 -6.16 -2.32 4.79
N ALA A 335 -6.74 -1.26 5.37
CA ALA A 335 -6.01 -0.24 6.11
C ALA A 335 -5.17 -0.81 7.28
N ARG A 336 -5.60 -1.89 7.92
CA ARG A 336 -4.89 -2.51 9.05
C ARG A 336 -3.87 -3.58 8.65
N ASN A 337 -3.77 -3.92 7.36
CA ASN A 337 -2.79 -4.91 6.92
C ASN A 337 -1.39 -4.29 6.92
N VAL A 338 -0.45 -4.97 7.58
CA VAL A 338 0.97 -4.61 7.59
C VAL A 338 1.78 -5.83 7.16
N ALA A 339 2.52 -5.73 6.05
CA ALA A 339 3.35 -6.82 5.55
C ALA A 339 4.41 -7.24 6.59
N PRO A 340 4.82 -8.52 6.66
CA PRO A 340 5.70 -8.99 7.74
C PRO A 340 7.05 -8.26 7.85
N TYR A 341 7.58 -7.73 6.74
CA TYR A 341 8.85 -6.99 6.73
C TYR A 341 8.75 -5.56 7.29
N LEU A 342 7.55 -5.00 7.50
CA LEU A 342 7.32 -3.68 8.13
C LEU A 342 7.00 -3.76 9.64
N ARG A 343 7.11 -4.94 10.25
CA ARG A 343 6.79 -5.16 11.67
C ARG A 343 7.98 -4.86 12.58
#